data_AF-A0A820WJB4-F1
#
_entry.id   AF-A0A820WJB4-F1
#
_cell.length_a   1.000
_cell.length_b   1.000
_cell.length_c   1.000
_cell.angle_alpha   90.00
_cell.angle_beta   90.00
_cell.angle_gamma   90.00
#
_symmetry.space_group_name_H-M   'P 1'
#
loop_
_entity.id
_entity.type
_entity.pdbx_description
1 polymer ?
#
loop_
_entity_poly.entity_id
_entity_poly.type
_entity_poly.pdbx_seq_one_letter_code
_entity_poly.pdbx_strand_id
1 'polypeptide(L)'
;MVWCITKLRLYLYGREFTLITDHHPLCWLNKQSSKNGRLDRWSLQLQEYSFDIKHTPGSSNCVADCLSRYPIQQPDDIVEEQFELMHGSTYSVNLVSAVSFDSTRICEQQQKDTVIKQIYQQLSNGKQRQSYTLKDGLVYKIIHRPAHCILELPYIPTSMIDQLLQAYHDSPTSGHLGINKTWNKIRDPYFWPGMFKKIKHYVFSCTKCK
;
A
#
# COMPACT_ATOMS: atom_id res chain seq x y z
N MET A 1 10.34 -5.06 -16.96
CA MET A 1 11.25 -6.02 -17.64
C MET A 1 11.92 -6.98 -16.67
N VAL A 2 12.96 -6.56 -15.91
CA VAL A 2 13.78 -7.47 -15.07
C VAL A 2 12.95 -8.34 -14.14
N TRP A 3 11.94 -7.74 -13.49
CA TRP A 3 11.00 -8.46 -12.62
C TRP A 3 10.26 -9.59 -13.36
N CYS A 4 9.79 -9.34 -14.58
CA CYS A 4 9.05 -10.34 -15.38
C CYS A 4 9.96 -11.52 -15.76
N ILE A 5 11.18 -11.25 -16.25
CA ILE A 5 12.14 -12.30 -16.62
C ILE A 5 12.54 -13.13 -15.40
N THR A 6 12.78 -12.47 -14.26
CA THR A 6 13.12 -13.17 -13.01
C THR A 6 11.97 -14.05 -12.52
N LYS A 7 10.72 -13.56 -12.60
CA LYS A 7 9.53 -14.33 -12.21
C LYS A 7 9.29 -15.54 -13.11
N LEU A 8 9.57 -15.42 -14.40
CA LEU A 8 9.42 -16.49 -15.38
C LEU A 8 10.70 -17.31 -15.57
N ARG A 9 11.67 -17.21 -14.66
CA ARG A 9 12.97 -17.90 -14.76
C ARG A 9 12.82 -19.39 -15.07
N LEU A 10 11.89 -20.09 -14.41
CA LEU A 10 11.63 -21.52 -14.64
C LEU A 10 11.27 -21.85 -16.09
N TYR A 11 10.67 -20.90 -16.81
CA TYR A 11 10.24 -21.06 -18.21
C TYR A 11 11.28 -20.56 -19.22
N LEU A 12 12.09 -19.58 -18.83
CA LEU A 12 12.99 -18.85 -19.73
C LEU A 12 14.45 -19.32 -19.63
N TYR A 13 14.84 -19.96 -18.52
CA TYR A 13 16.21 -20.38 -18.32
C TYR A 13 16.62 -21.45 -19.35
N GLY A 14 17.75 -21.21 -20.01
CA GLY A 14 18.29 -22.11 -21.05
C GLY A 14 17.53 -22.10 -22.38
N ARG A 15 16.59 -21.16 -22.61
CA ARG A 15 15.84 -21.02 -23.87
C ARG A 15 16.09 -19.66 -24.51
N GLU A 16 16.09 -19.63 -25.84
CA GLU A 16 16.07 -18.39 -26.60
C GLU A 16 14.65 -17.83 -26.69
N PHE A 17 14.49 -16.55 -26.40
CA PHE A 17 13.18 -15.88 -26.50
C PHE A 17 13.30 -14.46 -27.04
N THR A 18 12.17 -13.88 -27.44
CA THR A 18 12.08 -12.47 -27.85
C THR A 18 11.31 -11.70 -26.79
N LEU A 19 11.93 -10.65 -26.26
CA LEU A 19 11.29 -9.72 -25.35
C LEU A 19 10.69 -8.54 -26.13
N ILE A 20 9.37 -8.41 -26.07
CA ILE A 20 8.63 -7.29 -26.68
C ILE A 20 8.38 -6.22 -25.62
N THR A 21 8.74 -4.97 -25.89
CA THR A 21 8.51 -3.84 -24.97
C THR A 21 8.16 -2.57 -25.73
N ASP A 22 7.33 -1.73 -25.12
CA ASP A 22 7.04 -0.36 -25.56
C ASP A 22 8.10 0.66 -25.12
N HIS A 23 9.12 0.23 -24.37
CA HIS A 23 10.15 1.10 -23.84
C HIS A 23 11.40 1.09 -24.74
N HIS A 24 11.39 1.94 -25.77
CA HIS A 24 12.41 2.01 -26.82
C HIS A 24 13.88 2.04 -26.34
N PRO A 25 14.28 2.75 -25.26
CA PRO A 25 15.66 2.73 -24.77
C PRO A 25 16.22 1.34 -24.42
N LEU A 26 15.36 0.36 -24.18
CA LEU A 26 15.78 -0.99 -23.79
C LEU A 26 16.28 -1.83 -24.97
N CYS A 27 16.01 -1.45 -26.21
CA CYS A 27 16.54 -2.15 -27.39
C CYS A 27 18.08 -2.07 -27.49
N TRP A 28 18.68 -1.19 -26.71
CA TRP A 28 20.13 -0.94 -26.70
C TRP A 28 20.85 -1.62 -25.53
N LEU A 29 20.12 -2.34 -24.67
CA LEU A 29 20.67 -2.94 -23.44
C LEU A 29 21.86 -3.88 -23.70
N ASN A 30 21.84 -4.62 -24.81
CA ASN A 30 22.90 -5.56 -25.20
C ASN A 30 23.88 -4.99 -26.24
N LYS A 31 23.64 -3.78 -26.77
CA LYS A 31 24.39 -3.22 -27.90
C LYS A 31 25.41 -2.16 -27.49
N GLN A 32 25.28 -1.55 -26.30
CA GLN A 32 26.23 -0.54 -25.83
C GLN A 32 26.28 -0.46 -24.30
N SER A 33 27.49 -0.32 -23.74
CA SER A 33 27.67 0.05 -22.33
C SER A 33 26.98 1.40 -22.07
N SER A 34 26.02 1.41 -21.16
CA SER A 34 25.25 2.61 -20.88
C SER A 34 26.02 3.54 -19.92
N LYS A 35 25.80 4.86 -19.98
CA LYS A 35 26.27 5.79 -18.93
C LYS A 35 25.35 5.77 -17.69
N ASN A 36 24.42 4.81 -17.61
CA ASN A 36 23.35 4.76 -16.62
C ASN A 36 23.47 3.49 -15.78
N GLY A 37 23.99 3.63 -14.55
CA GLY A 37 24.19 2.49 -13.65
C GLY A 37 22.93 1.69 -13.28
N ARG A 38 21.71 2.13 -13.66
CA ARG A 38 20.51 1.28 -13.60
C ARG A 38 20.49 0.25 -14.74
N LEU A 39 20.81 0.65 -15.96
CA LEU A 39 20.81 -0.23 -17.11
C LEU A 39 21.97 -1.22 -17.03
N ASP A 40 23.13 -0.82 -16.51
CA ASP A 40 24.27 -1.73 -16.32
C ASP A 40 23.95 -2.85 -15.33
N ARG A 41 23.27 -2.54 -14.22
CA ARG A 41 22.79 -3.55 -13.27
C ARG A 41 21.77 -4.49 -13.89
N TRP A 42 20.88 -3.98 -14.74
CA TRP A 42 19.92 -4.81 -15.46
C TRP A 42 20.60 -5.71 -16.49
N SER A 43 21.59 -5.20 -17.22
CA SER A 43 22.40 -5.96 -18.17
C SER A 43 23.10 -7.13 -17.46
N LEU A 44 23.77 -6.87 -16.33
CA LEU A 44 24.42 -7.90 -15.53
C LEU A 44 23.45 -8.97 -15.03
N GLN A 45 22.28 -8.55 -14.51
CA GLN A 45 21.28 -9.48 -13.99
C GLN A 45 20.62 -10.32 -15.10
N LEU A 46 20.56 -9.80 -16.32
CA LEU A 46 19.95 -10.47 -17.47
C LEU A 46 20.94 -11.26 -18.32
N GLN A 47 22.24 -11.21 -17.99
CA GLN A 47 23.29 -11.89 -18.74
C GLN A 47 23.14 -13.43 -18.75
N GLU A 48 22.42 -14.00 -17.79
CA GLU A 48 22.15 -15.45 -17.72
C GLU A 48 21.07 -15.92 -18.73
N TYR A 49 20.40 -15.01 -19.45
CA TYR A 49 19.33 -15.32 -20.40
C TYR A 49 19.73 -14.98 -21.84
N SER A 50 19.30 -15.82 -22.78
CA SER A 50 19.50 -15.59 -24.22
C SER A 50 18.23 -15.01 -24.84
N PHE A 51 18.23 -13.72 -25.19
CA PHE A 51 17.06 -13.08 -25.78
C PHE A 51 17.38 -11.87 -26.67
N ASP A 52 16.47 -11.60 -27.60
CA ASP A 52 16.46 -10.37 -28.42
C ASP A 52 15.36 -9.40 -27.93
N ILE A 53 15.59 -8.10 -28.06
CA ILE A 53 14.64 -7.06 -27.62
C ILE A 53 14.03 -6.37 -28.83
N LYS A 54 12.71 -6.45 -28.95
CA LYS A 54 11.95 -5.78 -30.00
C LYS A 54 11.03 -4.70 -29.43
N HIS A 55 11.08 -3.52 -30.04
CA HIS A 55 10.17 -2.44 -29.69
C HIS A 55 8.82 -2.62 -30.38
N THR A 56 7.72 -2.38 -29.66
CA THR A 56 6.37 -2.22 -30.23
C THR A 56 5.74 -0.92 -29.74
N PRO A 57 4.95 -0.20 -30.55
CA PRO A 57 4.20 0.95 -30.06
C PRO A 57 3.25 0.57 -28.91
N GLY A 58 3.11 1.43 -27.91
CA GLY A 58 2.24 1.20 -26.76
C GLY A 58 0.77 0.95 -27.15
N SER A 59 0.30 1.57 -28.24
CA SER A 59 -1.04 1.33 -28.79
C SER A 59 -1.28 -0.11 -29.25
N SER A 60 -0.24 -0.80 -29.68
CA SER A 60 -0.28 -2.22 -30.08
C SER A 60 0.07 -3.16 -28.93
N ASN A 61 0.52 -2.65 -27.79
CA ASN A 61 0.88 -3.42 -26.59
C ASN A 61 -0.28 -3.49 -25.57
N CYS A 62 -1.52 -3.45 -26.05
CA CYS A 62 -2.71 -3.27 -25.22
C CYS A 62 -2.85 -4.36 -24.14
N VAL A 63 -2.55 -5.63 -24.43
CA VAL A 63 -2.68 -6.73 -23.47
C VAL A 63 -1.71 -6.56 -22.29
N ALA A 64 -0.44 -6.26 -22.58
CA ALA A 64 0.56 -6.05 -21.53
C ALA A 64 0.30 -4.74 -20.77
N ASP A 65 -0.13 -3.68 -21.45
CA ASP A 65 -0.52 -2.41 -20.82
C ASP A 65 -1.71 -2.63 -19.87
N CYS A 66 -2.77 -3.31 -20.33
CA CYS A 66 -3.91 -3.70 -19.52
C CYS A 66 -3.50 -4.52 -18.29
N LEU A 67 -2.69 -5.58 -18.44
CA LEU A 67 -2.26 -6.39 -17.31
C LEU A 67 -1.34 -5.63 -16.33
N SER A 68 -0.52 -4.71 -16.83
CA SER A 68 0.38 -3.91 -15.99
C SER A 68 -0.34 -2.79 -15.23
N ARG A 69 -1.44 -2.28 -15.79
CA ARG A 69 -2.29 -1.23 -15.21
C ARG A 69 -3.53 -1.77 -14.50
N TYR A 70 -3.83 -3.05 -14.69
CA TYR A 70 -4.92 -3.71 -13.99
C TYR A 70 -4.69 -3.45 -12.50
N PRO A 71 -5.70 -2.98 -11.76
CA PRO A 71 -5.55 -2.79 -10.33
C PRO A 71 -5.23 -4.16 -9.73
N ILE A 72 -3.94 -4.37 -9.45
CA ILE A 72 -3.51 -5.44 -8.57
C ILE A 72 -4.15 -5.05 -7.24
N GLN A 73 -5.25 -5.72 -6.88
CA GLN A 73 -5.57 -5.89 -5.47
C GLN A 73 -4.25 -6.33 -4.85
N GLN A 74 -3.65 -5.47 -4.01
CA GLN A 74 -2.39 -5.85 -3.40
C GLN A 74 -2.60 -7.21 -2.73
N PRO A 75 -1.61 -8.10 -2.71
CA PRO A 75 -1.73 -9.45 -2.16
C PRO A 75 -1.84 -9.44 -0.62
N ASP A 76 -2.76 -8.64 -0.10
CA ASP A 76 -3.45 -8.81 1.17
C ASP A 76 -4.91 -9.31 0.94
N ASP A 77 -5.42 -9.34 -0.32
CA ASP A 77 -6.82 -9.69 -0.65
C ASP A 77 -7.02 -11.09 -1.29
N ILE A 78 -5.96 -11.89 -1.47
CA ILE A 78 -6.09 -13.32 -1.80
C ILE A 78 -5.59 -14.09 -0.58
N VAL A 79 -6.51 -14.65 0.20
CA VAL A 79 -6.22 -15.85 0.99
C VAL A 79 -5.81 -16.93 -0.02
N GLU A 80 -4.51 -17.09 -0.24
CA GLU A 80 -3.97 -18.27 -0.90
C GLU A 80 -4.39 -19.47 -0.04
N GLU A 81 -5.37 -20.21 -0.55
CA GLU A 81 -5.70 -21.54 -0.07
C GLU A 81 -4.40 -22.37 -0.10
N GLN A 82 -3.92 -22.70 1.10
CA GLN A 82 -2.65 -23.35 1.34
C GLN A 82 -2.62 -24.72 0.66
N PHE A 83 -1.79 -24.88 -0.37
CA PHE A 83 -1.18 -26.18 -0.63
C PHE A 83 0.12 -26.23 0.17
N GLU A 84 0.08 -26.98 1.26
CA GLU A 84 1.17 -27.18 2.21
C GLU A 84 2.45 -27.64 1.50
N LEU A 85 3.56 -26.95 1.75
CA LEU A 85 4.82 -27.63 2.05
C LEU A 85 5.60 -26.81 3.07
N MET A 86 5.67 -27.40 4.26
CA MET A 86 6.40 -27.00 5.45
C MET A 86 7.87 -26.69 5.14
N HIS A 87 8.28 -25.41 5.22
CA HIS A 87 9.64 -25.03 5.62
C HIS A 87 9.66 -23.65 6.28
N GLY A 88 9.82 -23.67 7.60
CA GLY A 88 10.79 -22.84 8.32
C GLY A 88 10.61 -21.32 8.33
N SER A 89 10.19 -20.84 9.50
CA SER A 89 10.74 -19.63 10.15
C SER A 89 10.52 -18.29 9.46
N THR A 90 9.38 -17.67 9.69
CA THR A 90 9.16 -16.61 10.71
C THR A 90 7.83 -15.94 10.38
N TYR A 91 6.77 -16.35 11.08
CA TYR A 91 5.48 -15.67 10.97
C TYR A 91 5.63 -14.25 11.52
N SER A 92 5.69 -13.25 10.64
CA SER A 92 5.28 -11.91 10.99
C SER A 92 3.76 -11.94 11.19
N VAL A 93 3.33 -12.38 12.38
CA VAL A 93 1.99 -12.08 12.87
C VAL A 93 1.78 -10.58 12.68
N ASN A 94 0.73 -10.22 11.95
CA ASN A 94 0.31 -8.84 11.81
C ASN A 94 -0.27 -8.41 13.16
N LEU A 95 0.63 -8.18 14.13
CA LEU A 95 0.39 -7.94 15.55
C LEU A 95 -0.48 -6.69 15.79
N VAL A 96 -0.65 -5.85 14.77
CA VAL A 96 -1.52 -4.67 14.80
C VAL A 96 -3.00 -5.06 14.85
N SER A 97 -3.39 -6.26 14.40
CA SER A 97 -4.74 -6.78 14.61
C SER A 97 -5.02 -7.02 16.11
N ALA A 98 -3.99 -7.26 16.93
CA ALA A 98 -4.12 -7.41 18.38
C ALA A 98 -4.16 -6.06 19.13
N VAL A 99 -3.81 -4.94 18.48
CA VAL A 99 -4.07 -3.58 18.96
C VAL A 99 -5.26 -3.01 18.21
N SER A 100 -6.32 -3.81 18.07
CA SER A 100 -7.59 -3.35 17.54
C SER A 100 -8.06 -2.19 18.40
N PHE A 101 -8.06 -1.00 17.83
CA PHE A 101 -8.87 0.11 18.32
C PHE A 101 -10.31 -0.36 18.23
N ASP A 102 -10.77 -1.04 19.29
CA ASP A 102 -12.08 -1.66 19.32
C ASP A 102 -13.14 -0.59 19.06
N SER A 103 -14.10 -0.93 18.21
CA SER A 103 -15.26 -0.12 17.86
C SER A 103 -15.93 0.48 19.09
N THR A 104 -16.05 -0.29 20.18
CA THR A 104 -16.61 0.17 21.46
C THR A 104 -15.78 1.31 22.05
N ARG A 105 -14.46 1.15 22.11
CA ARG A 105 -13.55 2.16 22.67
C ARG A 105 -13.50 3.43 21.81
N ILE A 106 -13.51 3.29 20.47
CA ILE A 106 -13.58 4.45 19.57
C ILE A 106 -14.89 5.21 19.83
N CYS A 107 -16.02 4.51 19.94
CA CYS A 107 -17.33 5.10 20.16
C CYS A 107 -17.37 5.92 21.45
N GLU A 108 -16.91 5.34 22.57
CA GLU A 108 -16.83 6.04 23.86
C GLU A 108 -16.01 7.34 23.78
N GLN A 109 -14.89 7.31 23.06
CA GLN A 109 -14.01 8.46 22.91
C GLN A 109 -14.58 9.51 21.94
N GLN A 110 -15.31 9.09 20.90
CA GLN A 110 -16.03 10.01 20.01
C GLN A 110 -17.08 10.83 20.78
N GLN A 111 -17.75 10.24 21.77
CA GLN A 111 -18.73 10.94 22.60
C GLN A 111 -18.11 11.98 23.55
N LYS A 112 -16.80 11.87 23.83
CA LYS A 112 -16.04 12.84 24.62
C LYS A 112 -15.46 13.97 23.76
N ASP A 113 -15.24 13.74 22.48
CA ASP A 113 -14.75 14.74 21.53
C ASP A 113 -15.90 15.67 21.10
N THR A 114 -15.77 16.97 21.37
CA THR A 114 -16.84 17.94 21.13
C THR A 114 -17.21 18.08 19.65
N VAL A 115 -16.24 17.97 18.74
CA VAL A 115 -16.45 18.10 17.29
C VAL A 115 -17.16 16.85 16.77
N ILE A 116 -16.66 15.68 17.15
CA ILE A 116 -17.23 14.42 16.68
C ILE A 116 -18.64 14.22 17.26
N LYS A 117 -18.86 14.56 18.52
CA LYS A 117 -20.17 14.53 19.17
C LYS A 117 -21.21 15.41 18.46
N GLN A 118 -20.82 16.60 18.02
CA GLN A 118 -21.72 17.46 17.23
C GLN A 118 -22.10 16.82 15.90
N ILE A 119 -21.14 16.16 15.22
CA ILE A 119 -21.42 15.43 13.98
C ILE A 119 -22.36 14.24 14.25
N TYR A 120 -22.10 13.49 15.32
CA TYR A 120 -22.95 12.39 15.78
C TYR A 120 -24.40 12.85 15.99
N GLN A 121 -24.61 13.92 16.77
CA GLN A 121 -25.94 14.46 17.07
C GLN A 121 -26.68 14.92 15.81
N GLN A 122 -25.97 15.49 14.83
CA GLN A 122 -26.58 15.91 13.58
C GLN A 122 -27.04 14.70 12.75
N LEU A 123 -26.19 13.68 12.63
CA LEU A 123 -26.50 12.45 11.91
C LEU A 123 -27.63 11.66 12.60
N SER A 124 -27.64 11.58 13.94
CA SER A 124 -28.69 10.91 14.71
C SER A 124 -30.05 11.60 14.56
N ASN A 125 -30.06 12.92 14.38
CA ASN A 125 -31.27 13.71 14.14
C ASN A 125 -31.73 13.67 12.66
N GLY A 126 -31.16 12.78 11.84
CA GLY A 126 -31.54 12.60 10.44
C GLY A 126 -30.99 13.65 9.48
N LYS A 127 -30.09 14.55 9.91
CA LYS A 127 -29.44 15.48 8.98
C LYS A 127 -28.43 14.74 8.12
N GLN A 128 -28.69 14.69 6.81
CA GLN A 128 -27.77 14.11 5.85
C GLN A 128 -26.52 14.99 5.68
N ARG A 129 -25.33 14.36 5.67
CA ARG A 129 -24.06 15.00 5.32
C ARG A 129 -23.35 14.14 4.28
N GLN A 130 -22.99 14.73 3.13
CA GLN A 130 -22.32 13.99 2.06
C GLN A 130 -20.96 13.41 2.46
N SER A 131 -20.30 13.99 3.48
CA SER A 131 -18.93 13.61 3.85
C SER A 131 -18.82 12.75 5.11
N TYR A 132 -19.93 12.41 5.76
CA TYR A 132 -19.93 11.64 7.01
C TYR A 132 -21.13 10.70 7.06
N THR A 133 -20.97 9.54 7.68
CA THR A 133 -22.06 8.58 7.92
C THR A 133 -21.99 8.04 9.35
N LEU A 134 -23.12 7.55 9.85
CA LEU A 134 -23.25 6.96 11.17
C LEU A 134 -23.56 5.47 11.01
N LYS A 135 -22.71 4.60 11.57
CA LYS A 135 -22.89 3.14 11.56
C LYS A 135 -22.51 2.59 12.93
N ASP A 136 -23.33 1.73 13.50
CA ASP A 136 -23.06 1.05 14.78
C ASP A 136 -22.65 2.01 15.92
N GLY A 137 -23.24 3.22 15.95
CA GLY A 137 -22.92 4.26 16.93
C GLY A 137 -21.61 5.02 16.69
N LEU A 138 -20.88 4.70 15.62
CA LEU A 138 -19.63 5.33 15.22
C LEU A 138 -19.82 6.31 14.06
N VAL A 139 -19.16 7.46 14.16
CA VAL A 139 -19.05 8.43 13.08
C VAL A 139 -17.91 8.02 12.14
N TYR A 140 -18.25 7.84 10.87
CA TYR A 140 -17.31 7.55 9.78
C TYR A 140 -17.18 8.75 8.84
N LYS A 141 -15.99 8.90 8.27
CA LYS A 141 -15.70 9.81 7.16
C LYS A 141 -15.87 9.06 5.84
N ILE A 142 -16.66 9.64 4.93
CA ILE A 142 -16.75 9.15 3.55
C ILE A 142 -15.63 9.79 2.73
N ILE A 143 -14.80 8.97 2.10
CA ILE A 143 -13.74 9.39 1.19
C ILE A 143 -14.00 8.79 -0.19
N HIS A 144 -14.09 9.66 -1.19
CA HIS A 144 -14.19 9.27 -2.59
C HIS A 144 -12.78 9.17 -3.20
N ARG A 145 -12.44 7.99 -3.73
CA ARG A 145 -11.22 7.72 -4.47
C ARG A 145 -11.53 7.60 -5.97
N PRO A 146 -10.51 7.67 -6.85
CA PRO A 146 -10.68 7.33 -8.26
C PRO A 146 -11.30 5.94 -8.44
N ALA A 147 -11.90 5.69 -9.60
CA ALA A 147 -12.55 4.43 -9.96
C ALA A 147 -13.75 4.03 -9.07
N HIS A 148 -14.54 5.01 -8.62
CA HIS A 148 -15.76 4.80 -7.81
C HIS A 148 -15.54 4.05 -6.48
N CYS A 149 -14.30 3.99 -5.99
CA CYS A 149 -14.03 3.44 -4.67
C CYS A 149 -14.44 4.43 -3.58
N ILE A 150 -15.35 4.01 -2.71
CA ILE A 150 -15.84 4.77 -1.56
C ILE A 150 -15.31 4.09 -0.31
N LEU A 151 -14.55 4.83 0.50
CA LEU A 151 -14.05 4.38 1.78
C LEU A 151 -14.85 5.04 2.90
N GLU A 152 -15.21 4.25 3.90
CA GLU A 152 -15.83 4.72 5.13
C GLU A 152 -14.88 4.47 6.29
N LEU A 153 -14.23 5.54 6.75
CA LEU A 153 -13.15 5.44 7.72
C LEU A 153 -13.62 5.94 9.09
N PRO A 154 -13.48 5.17 10.17
CA PRO A 154 -13.86 5.63 11.50
C PRO A 154 -13.10 6.91 11.85
N TYR A 155 -13.83 7.93 12.30
CA TYR A 155 -13.24 9.19 12.73
C TYR A 155 -12.55 8.98 14.07
N ILE A 156 -11.22 9.02 14.10
CA ILE A 156 -10.42 8.85 15.31
C ILE A 156 -10.39 10.14 16.14
N PRO A 157 -10.83 10.10 17.43
CA PRO A 157 -10.72 11.22 18.35
C PRO A 157 -9.27 11.64 18.60
N THR A 158 -9.07 12.94 18.86
CA THR A 158 -7.71 13.50 19.03
C THR A 158 -6.92 12.81 20.14
N SER A 159 -7.59 12.40 21.22
CA SER A 159 -7.02 11.70 22.37
C SER A 159 -6.43 10.33 22.04
N MET A 160 -6.87 9.70 20.94
CA MET A 160 -6.45 8.35 20.55
C MET A 160 -5.31 8.34 19.54
N ILE A 161 -5.02 9.48 18.89
CA ILE A 161 -4.07 9.55 17.77
C ILE A 161 -2.67 9.13 18.20
N ASP A 162 -2.15 9.60 19.34
CA ASP A 162 -0.77 9.28 19.74
C ASP A 162 -0.60 7.80 20.08
N GLN A 163 -1.63 7.18 20.69
CA GLN A 163 -1.64 5.73 20.94
C GLN A 163 -1.66 4.93 19.62
N LEU A 164 -2.42 5.42 18.62
CA LEU A 164 -2.48 4.80 17.30
C LEU A 164 -1.11 4.88 16.62
N LEU A 165 -0.47 6.04 16.65
CA LEU A 165 0.86 6.22 16.06
C LEU A 165 1.92 5.36 16.73
N GLN A 166 1.87 5.24 18.06
CA GLN A 166 2.76 4.36 18.81
C GLN A 166 2.61 2.90 18.39
N ALA A 167 1.38 2.41 18.25
CA ALA A 167 1.12 1.03 17.82
C ALA A 167 1.67 0.75 16.39
N TYR A 168 1.55 1.71 15.48
CA TYR A 168 1.98 1.53 14.09
C TYR A 168 3.46 1.82 13.84
N HIS A 169 4.10 2.68 14.64
CA HIS A 169 5.49 3.10 14.44
C HIS A 169 6.46 2.47 15.46
N ASP A 170 6.12 2.50 16.75
CA ASP A 170 7.02 2.09 17.84
C ASP A 170 6.95 0.61 18.19
N SER A 171 5.98 -0.13 17.64
CA SER A 171 5.88 -1.56 17.86
C SER A 171 7.17 -2.28 17.45
N PRO A 172 7.72 -3.20 18.26
CA PRO A 172 8.94 -3.94 17.95
C PRO A 172 8.91 -4.63 16.58
N THR A 173 7.72 -5.05 16.13
CA THR A 173 7.52 -5.69 14.82
C THR A 173 7.34 -4.69 13.66
N SER A 174 7.05 -3.42 13.96
CA SER A 174 6.89 -2.38 12.94
C SER A 174 8.22 -1.81 12.47
N GLY A 175 9.32 -2.05 13.18
CA GLY A 175 10.67 -1.67 12.72
C GLY A 175 10.84 -0.18 12.45
N HIS A 176 10.12 0.68 13.20
CA HIS A 176 10.25 2.14 13.09
C HIS A 176 10.05 2.66 11.66
N LEU A 177 8.93 2.28 11.04
CA LEU A 177 8.59 2.65 9.66
C LEU A 177 8.78 4.15 9.41
N GLY A 178 9.47 4.48 8.31
CA GLY A 178 9.57 5.86 7.83
C GLY A 178 8.21 6.44 7.42
N ILE A 179 8.15 7.77 7.31
CA ILE A 179 6.91 8.57 7.16
C ILE A 179 5.93 7.97 6.14
N ASN A 180 6.39 7.65 4.92
CA ASN A 180 5.51 7.16 3.85
C ASN A 180 4.95 5.75 4.13
N LYS A 181 5.74 4.87 4.76
CA LYS A 181 5.30 3.52 5.11
C LYS A 181 4.25 3.58 6.23
N THR A 182 4.48 4.41 7.26
CA THR A 182 3.53 4.67 8.34
C THR A 182 2.24 5.29 7.82
N TRP A 183 2.35 6.28 6.92
CA TRP A 183 1.21 6.88 6.23
C TRP A 183 0.36 5.86 5.49
N ASN A 184 0.98 5.01 4.67
CA ASN A 184 0.26 4.02 3.87
C ASN A 184 -0.48 2.99 4.73
N LYS A 185 0.04 2.65 5.92
CA LYS A 185 -0.66 1.73 6.84
C LYS A 185 -1.87 2.36 7.55
N ILE A 186 -1.91 3.68 7.70
CA ILE A 186 -2.91 4.37 8.55
C ILE A 186 -3.97 5.10 7.74
N ARG A 187 -3.65 5.57 6.53
CA ARG A 187 -4.51 6.45 5.71
C ARG A 187 -5.81 5.82 5.20
N ASP A 188 -5.84 4.51 5.08
CA ASP A 188 -6.94 3.74 4.50
C ASP A 188 -7.79 2.98 5.53
N PRO A 189 -7.32 2.70 6.77
CA PRO A 189 -8.22 2.20 7.83
C PRO A 189 -8.81 3.29 8.75
N TYR A 190 -8.26 4.50 8.81
CA TYR A 190 -8.66 5.52 9.79
C TYR A 190 -8.75 6.92 9.20
N PHE A 191 -9.49 7.81 9.86
CA PHE A 191 -9.54 9.23 9.50
C PHE A 191 -9.42 10.16 10.71
N TRP A 192 -8.67 11.25 10.55
CA TRP A 192 -8.82 12.47 11.37
C TRP A 192 -8.35 13.71 10.57
N PRO A 193 -8.74 14.94 10.92
CA PRO A 193 -8.24 16.13 10.22
C PRO A 193 -6.72 16.29 10.35
N GLY A 194 -6.02 16.47 9.23
CA GLY A 194 -4.57 16.74 9.25
C GLY A 194 -3.67 15.51 9.50
N MET A 195 -4.15 14.29 9.22
CA MET A 195 -3.43 13.03 9.43
C MET A 195 -1.96 13.06 9.02
N PHE A 196 -1.69 13.43 7.78
CA PHE A 196 -0.33 13.41 7.23
C PHE A 196 0.63 14.31 8.01
N LYS A 197 0.18 15.52 8.41
CA LYS A 197 1.00 16.46 9.19
C LYS A 197 1.35 15.88 10.56
N LYS A 198 0.39 15.28 11.25
CA LYS A 198 0.60 14.66 12.57
C LYS A 198 1.50 13.43 12.49
N ILE A 199 1.31 12.55 11.50
CA ILE A 199 2.16 11.38 11.24
C ILE A 199 3.60 11.82 10.93
N LYS A 200 3.78 12.79 10.03
CA LYS A 200 5.09 13.32 9.66
C LYS A 200 5.83 13.87 10.88
N HIS A 201 5.15 14.68 11.69
CA HIS A 201 5.74 15.24 12.92
C HIS A 201 6.14 14.14 13.91
N TYR A 202 5.27 13.16 14.14
CA TYR A 202 5.51 12.07 15.07
C TYR A 202 6.76 11.25 14.68
N VAL A 203 6.82 10.77 13.43
CA VAL A 203 7.97 10.00 12.94
C VAL A 203 9.24 10.83 12.95
N PHE A 204 9.18 12.11 12.59
CA PHE A 204 10.35 13.01 12.63
C PHE A 204 10.84 13.29 14.06
N SER A 205 9.94 13.29 15.05
CA SER A 205 10.29 13.46 16.46
C SER A 205 10.86 12.20 17.12
N CYS A 206 10.76 11.03 16.46
CA CYS A 206 11.22 9.76 17.01
C CYS A 206 12.74 9.73 17.15
N THR A 207 13.23 9.57 18.38
CA THR A 207 14.67 9.54 18.69
C THR A 207 15.37 8.29 18.17
N LYS A 208 14.64 7.17 18.03
CA LYS A 208 15.18 5.91 17.51
C LYS A 208 15.38 5.90 15.98
N CYS A 209 14.74 6.83 15.27
CA CYS A 209 14.83 6.97 13.81
C CYS A 209 15.83 8.03 13.35
N LYS A 210 16.35 8.83 14.28
CA LYS A 210 17.38 9.85 14.01
C LYS A 210 18.75 9.21 14.05
#